data_AF-A8TYP6-F1
#
_entry.id   AF-A8TYP6-F1
#
_cell.length_a   1.000
_cell.length_b   1.000
_cell.length_c   1.000
_cell.angle_alpha   90.00
_cell.angle_beta   90.00
_cell.angle_gamma   90.00
#
_symmetry.space_group_name_H-M   'P 1'
#
loop_
_entity.id
_entity.type
_entity.pdbx_description
1 polymer ?
#
loop_
_entity_poly.entity_id
_entity_poly.type
_entity_poly.pdbx_seq_one_letter_code
_entity_poly.pdbx_strand_id
1 'polypeptide(L)'
;MPPSYVKPYVKRQKNVMTDAEAICEAVSRPTMLFAPVKSIEQQSVLSLHRAMDLLIRQRTGLINALRAHTAEYGIVVPLGSGLN
;
A
#
# COMPACT_ATOMS: atom_id res chain seq x y z
N MET A 1 -10.77 -7.47 10.54
CA MET A 1 -11.77 -6.57 11.16
C MET A 1 -11.92 -5.35 10.27
N PRO A 2 -13.16 -4.96 9.88
CA PRO A 2 -13.36 -3.79 9.02
C PRO A 2 -12.94 -2.49 9.73
N PRO A 3 -12.29 -1.53 9.05
CA PRO A 3 -11.81 -0.28 9.67
C PRO A 3 -12.92 0.55 10.35
N SER A 4 -14.15 0.49 9.82
CA SER A 4 -15.30 1.17 10.41
C SER A 4 -15.65 0.67 11.82
N TYR A 5 -15.30 -0.56 12.16
CA TYR A 5 -15.56 -1.18 13.47
C TYR A 5 -14.47 -0.81 14.49
N VAL A 6 -13.30 -0.41 14.03
CA VAL A 6 -12.19 0.07 14.87
C VAL A 6 -12.33 1.56 15.17
N LYS A 7 -12.85 2.34 14.21
CA LYS A 7 -12.97 3.80 14.27
C LYS A 7 -13.54 4.35 15.59
N PRO A 8 -14.58 3.75 16.22
CA PRO A 8 -15.11 4.24 17.49
C PRO A 8 -14.12 4.15 18.68
N TYR A 9 -13.10 3.30 18.59
CA TYR A 9 -12.11 3.06 19.64
C TYR A 9 -10.82 3.88 19.47
N VAL A 10 -10.69 4.61 18.34
CA VAL A 10 -9.49 5.44 18.07
C VAL A 10 -9.55 6.71 18.91
N LYS A 11 -8.61 6.84 19.84
CA LYS A 11 -8.43 8.04 20.66
C LYS A 11 -7.93 9.22 19.81
N ARG A 12 -8.16 10.46 20.26
CA ARG A 12 -7.63 11.66 19.58
C ARG A 12 -6.10 11.58 19.47
N GLN A 13 -5.55 12.17 18.40
CA GLN A 13 -4.13 12.11 18.01
C GLN A 13 -3.73 10.78 17.34
N LYS A 14 -3.52 10.85 16.02
CA LYS A 14 -3.15 9.70 15.20
C LYS A 14 -1.68 9.35 15.40
N ASN A 15 -1.41 8.21 16.01
CA ASN A 15 -0.09 7.60 16.05
C ASN A 15 -0.23 6.06 16.06
N VAL A 16 0.87 5.35 15.84
CA VAL A 16 0.85 3.87 15.72
C VAL A 16 0.38 3.21 17.01
N MET A 17 0.70 3.78 18.17
CA MET A 17 0.32 3.26 19.48
C MET A 17 -1.19 3.38 19.72
N THR A 18 -1.78 4.53 19.40
CA THR A 18 -3.23 4.76 19.55
C THR A 18 -4.04 3.89 18.59
N ASP A 19 -3.54 3.68 17.36
CA ASP A 19 -4.17 2.76 16.41
C ASP A 19 -4.10 1.30 16.90
N ALA A 20 -2.97 0.88 17.48
CA ALA A 20 -2.80 -0.46 18.03
C ALA A 20 -3.70 -0.71 19.26
N GLU A 21 -3.78 0.25 20.19
CA GLU A 21 -4.69 0.18 21.34
C GLU A 21 -6.14 0.05 20.89
N ALA A 22 -6.56 0.87 19.92
CA ALA A 22 -7.92 0.85 19.38
C ALA A 22 -8.26 -0.51 18.74
N ILE A 23 -7.31 -1.12 18.01
CA ILE A 23 -7.49 -2.45 17.44
C ILE A 23 -7.64 -3.50 18.55
N CYS A 24 -6.77 -3.50 19.56
CA CYS A 24 -6.84 -4.45 20.67
C CYS A 24 -8.14 -4.34 21.45
N GLU A 25 -8.59 -3.11 21.72
CA GLU A 25 -9.85 -2.86 22.39
C GLU A 25 -11.03 -3.35 21.54
N ALA A 26 -11.04 -3.03 20.25
CA ALA A 26 -12.09 -3.46 19.32
C ALA A 26 -12.17 -4.99 19.26
N VAL A 27 -11.03 -5.69 19.15
CA VAL A 27 -10.95 -7.17 19.10
C VAL A 27 -11.52 -7.83 20.36
N SER A 28 -11.44 -7.17 21.52
CA SER A 28 -11.97 -7.72 22.78
C SER A 28 -13.51 -7.74 22.86
N ARG A 29 -14.22 -7.05 21.96
CA ARG A 29 -15.67 -6.91 22.03
C ARG A 29 -16.35 -8.21 21.56
N PRO A 30 -17.32 -8.75 22.31
CA PRO A 30 -17.98 -10.02 21.96
C PRO A 30 -18.79 -9.94 20.66
N THR A 31 -19.19 -8.73 20.25
CA THR A 31 -19.91 -8.46 19.01
C THR A 31 -18.99 -8.14 17.84
N MET A 32 -17.66 -8.28 18.00
CA MET A 32 -16.72 -7.92 16.95
C MET A 32 -16.81 -8.85 15.75
N LEU A 33 -16.95 -8.26 14.56
CA LEU A 33 -17.00 -8.99 13.31
C LEU A 33 -15.65 -8.94 12.61
N PHE A 34 -15.12 -10.11 12.29
CA PHE A 34 -13.91 -10.26 11.51
C PHE A 34 -14.24 -10.27 10.02
N ALA A 35 -13.30 -9.77 9.22
CA ALA A 35 -13.42 -9.92 7.77
C ALA A 35 -13.21 -11.41 7.46
N PRO A 36 -13.98 -11.98 6.52
CA PRO A 36 -13.79 -13.37 6.13
C PRO A 36 -12.38 -13.59 5.58
N VAL A 37 -11.85 -14.80 5.78
CA VAL A 37 -10.63 -15.23 5.11
C VAL A 37 -10.89 -15.20 3.60
N LYS A 38 -9.96 -14.62 2.83
CA LYS A 38 -10.08 -14.55 1.37
C LYS A 38 -10.09 -15.95 0.77
N SER A 39 -10.89 -16.15 -0.27
CA SER A 39 -10.77 -17.35 -1.08
C SER A 39 -9.43 -17.39 -1.81
N ILE A 40 -9.05 -18.56 -2.32
CA ILE A 40 -7.81 -18.74 -3.08
C ILE A 40 -7.84 -17.84 -4.33
N GLU A 41 -8.98 -17.72 -4.98
CA GLU A 41 -9.20 -16.90 -6.17
C GLU A 41 -9.08 -15.40 -5.86
N GLN A 42 -9.66 -14.94 -4.74
CA GLN A 42 -9.51 -13.55 -4.31
C GLN A 42 -8.05 -13.22 -3.97
N GLN A 43 -7.36 -14.13 -3.30
CA GLN A 43 -5.96 -13.94 -2.94
C GLN A 43 -5.03 -14.04 -4.16
N SER A 44 -5.35 -14.85 -5.17
CA SER A 44 -4.56 -14.97 -6.39
C SER A 44 -4.64 -13.68 -7.24
N VAL A 45 -5.84 -13.12 -7.42
CA VAL A 45 -6.03 -11.82 -8.08
C VAL A 45 -5.26 -10.73 -7.36
N LEU A 46 -5.31 -10.69 -6.03
CA LEU A 46 -4.55 -9.72 -5.24
C LEU A 46 -3.03 -9.89 -5.40
N SER A 47 -2.54 -11.13 -5.50
CA SER A 47 -1.13 -11.41 -5.75
C SER A 47 -0.67 -10.91 -7.14
N LEU A 48 -1.51 -11.07 -8.17
CA LEU A 48 -1.24 -10.52 -9.51
C LEU A 48 -1.14 -9.00 -9.49
N HIS A 49 -2.09 -8.31 -8.87
CA HIS A 49 -2.05 -6.85 -8.74
C HIS A 49 -0.76 -6.37 -8.04
N ARG A 50 -0.34 -7.04 -6.97
CA ARG A 50 0.90 -6.70 -6.26
C ARG A 50 2.14 -6.91 -7.11
N ALA A 51 2.18 -7.98 -7.91
CA ALA A 51 3.28 -8.24 -8.84
C ALA A 51 3.36 -7.13 -9.90
N MET A 52 2.22 -6.74 -10.48
CA MET A 52 2.17 -5.63 -11.43
C MET A 52 2.63 -4.31 -10.81
N ASP A 53 2.14 -3.97 -9.62
CA ASP A 53 2.54 -2.77 -8.89
C ASP A 53 4.05 -2.73 -8.62
N LEU A 54 4.64 -3.87 -8.23
CA LEU A 54 6.08 -3.98 -8.02
C LEU A 54 6.86 -3.69 -9.32
N LEU A 55 6.46 -4.32 -10.43
CA LEU A 55 7.11 -4.14 -11.73
C LEU A 55 6.99 -2.70 -12.23
N ILE A 56 5.82 -2.06 -12.05
CA ILE A 56 5.61 -0.66 -12.41
C ILE A 56 6.55 0.26 -11.61
N ARG A 57 6.69 0.03 -10.31
CA ARG A 57 7.60 0.79 -9.45
C ARG A 57 9.05 0.58 -9.84
N GLN A 58 9.47 -0.66 -10.10
CA GLN A 58 10.82 -0.99 -10.55
C GLN A 58 11.14 -0.31 -11.89
N ARG A 59 10.23 -0.43 -12.88
CA ARG A 59 10.36 0.23 -14.19
C ARG A 59 10.50 1.74 -14.04
N THR A 60 9.64 2.37 -13.25
CA THR A 60 9.68 3.81 -13.01
C THR A 60 10.98 4.23 -12.31
N GLY A 61 11.43 3.45 -11.33
CA GLY A 61 12.68 3.67 -10.63
C GLY A 61 13.90 3.60 -11.55
N LEU A 62 13.95 2.60 -12.44
CA LEU A 62 15.02 2.45 -13.42
C LEU A 62 15.04 3.60 -14.43
N ILE A 63 13.88 4.03 -14.92
CA ILE A 63 13.76 5.20 -15.82
C ILE A 63 14.30 6.44 -15.10
N ASN A 64 13.91 6.66 -13.85
CA ASN A 64 14.38 7.82 -13.07
C ASN A 64 15.88 7.76 -12.81
N ALA A 65 16.44 6.59 -12.50
CA ALA A 65 17.87 6.41 -12.32
C ALA A 65 18.64 6.72 -13.62
N LEU A 66 18.19 6.18 -14.76
CA LEU A 66 18.79 6.45 -16.06
C LEU A 66 18.79 7.95 -16.37
N ARG A 67 17.66 8.63 -16.15
CA ARG A 67 17.54 10.09 -16.35
C ARG A 67 18.52 10.88 -15.47
N ALA A 68 18.68 10.47 -14.21
CA ALA A 68 19.62 11.11 -13.30
C ALA A 68 21.05 10.96 -13.83
N HIS A 69 21.44 9.74 -14.21
CA HIS A 69 22.76 9.48 -14.78
C HIS A 69 23.01 10.24 -16.09
N THR A 70 22.05 10.30 -17.02
CA THR A 70 22.25 11.06 -18.26
C THR A 70 22.36 12.57 -18.00
N ALA A 71 21.63 13.08 -16.99
CA ALA A 71 21.70 14.48 -16.61
C ALA A 71 23.08 14.87 -16.05
N GLU A 72 23.80 13.96 -15.38
CA GLU A 72 25.19 14.16 -14.96
C GLU A 72 26.13 14.43 -16.16
N TYR A 73 25.79 13.91 -17.35
CA TYR A 73 26.51 14.15 -18.60
C TYR A 73 25.89 15.29 -19.45
N GLY A 74 24.97 16.08 -18.90
CA GLY A 74 24.32 17.18 -19.61
C GLY A 74 23.21 16.76 -20.59
N ILE A 75 22.83 15.48 -20.59
CA ILE A 75 21.76 14.95 -21.46
C ILE A 75 20.44 14.90 -20.66
N VAL A 76 19.53 15.83 -20.96
CA VAL A 76 18.22 15.91 -20.30
C VAL A 76 17.17 15.14 -21.09
N VAL A 77 16.70 14.03 -20.53
CA VAL A 77 15.64 13.19 -21.13
C VAL A 77 14.25 13.73 -20.71
N PRO A 78 13.24 13.79 -21.60
CA PRO A 78 11.88 14.27 -21.27
C PRO A 78 11.11 13.28 -20.38
N LEU A 79 10.27 13.81 -19.47
CA LEU A 79 9.52 13.00 -18.49
C LEU A 79 8.57 12.01 -19.19
N GLY A 80 8.43 10.81 -18.62
CA GLY A 80 7.52 9.78 -19.12
C GLY A 80 8.24 8.50 -19.52
N SER A 81 7.44 7.48 -19.83
CA SER A 81 7.94 6.12 -20.06
C SER A 81 8.17 5.77 -21.54
N GLY A 82 7.98 6.74 -22.44
CA GLY A 82 8.05 6.57 -23.90
C GLY A 82 6.96 5.67 -24.51
N LEU A 83 6.20 4.95 -23.69
CA LEU A 83 5.05 4.14 -24.08
C LEU A 83 3.78 4.89 -23.70
N ASN A 84 3.12 5.44 -24.72
CA ASN A 84 1.71 5.84 -24.70
C ASN A 84 0.86 4.63 -25.09
#